data_AF-A0A5B7A922-F1
#
_entry.id   AF-A0A5B7A922-F1
#
_cell.length_a   1.000
_cell.length_b   1.000
_cell.length_c   1.000
_cell.angle_alpha   90.00
_cell.angle_beta   90.00
_cell.angle_gamma   90.00
#
_symmetry.space_group_name_H-M   'P 1'
#
loop_
_entity.id
_entity.type
_entity.pdbx_description
1 polymer ?
#
loop_
_entity_poly.entity_id
_entity_poly.type
_entity_poly.pdbx_seq_one_letter_code
_entity_poly.pdbx_strand_id
1 'polypeptide(L)'
;MENESQKSRIVRFHWWFKKKQKRADPFHLSEASDGGEDEDDDYLDNVFIRSMKMDPCILTNELRIFVGTWNVAGRSPVGSLAVDLNEWLNLKDVADIYVLGFQEIVPLKAINVIGAEDPTEATNWNLLIGKTLNDKYGCPWLTPMLNPITSDNYQYAGVSDSERRFSVSGRTATPMRGQPNRCSRYKLMASKKMVGVFISVWMKRELLRRYRISSVKVCSVACGIMGYLGNKGSVSVSMSIEGTSFCFIAAHLASGEKKGDEGRRNHQVSEIFRRTSFPQLPQDGDNPHPLTILGHDQIFWFGDLNYRLYLEDNLARQLIKKQDWRALQEFDQLRRELEEGGVFQSWKEGNIEFAPTYKYSSSNCNRYSGGLPSRAGEKQRTPAWYR
;
A
#
# COMPACT_ATOMS: atom_id res chain seq x y z
N MET A 1 62.87 -17.45 -26.11
CA MET A 1 63.27 -16.07 -26.43
C MET A 1 61.98 -15.32 -26.72
N GLU A 2 61.45 -14.42 -25.88
CA GLU A 2 61.91 -13.78 -24.65
C GLU A 2 60.70 -13.51 -23.73
N ASN A 3 60.93 -13.76 -22.43
CA ASN A 3 60.40 -13.21 -21.17
C ASN A 3 58.94 -12.74 -21.07
N GLU A 4 58.09 -13.37 -20.26
CA GLU A 4 58.07 -13.53 -18.79
C GLU A 4 57.68 -12.29 -17.96
N SER A 5 56.71 -12.56 -17.06
CA SER A 5 56.54 -12.00 -15.71
C SER A 5 55.85 -10.65 -15.51
N GLN A 6 54.59 -10.68 -15.02
CA GLN A 6 54.34 -10.36 -13.60
C GLN A 6 52.91 -10.73 -13.14
N LYS A 7 52.87 -11.61 -12.12
CA LYS A 7 51.71 -11.89 -11.25
C LYS A 7 51.52 -10.78 -10.21
N SER A 8 50.27 -10.66 -9.74
CA SER A 8 49.87 -10.34 -8.37
C SER A 8 50.15 -8.93 -7.83
N ARG A 9 49.08 -8.21 -7.46
CA ARG A 9 48.98 -7.49 -6.17
C ARG A 9 47.56 -7.01 -5.85
N ILE A 10 46.88 -7.82 -5.04
CA ILE A 10 45.90 -7.37 -4.04
C ILE A 10 46.66 -6.47 -3.04
N VAL A 11 46.09 -5.33 -2.63
CA VAL A 11 46.15 -4.71 -1.28
C VAL A 11 45.73 -3.22 -1.32
N ARG A 12 44.63 -2.94 -0.59
CA ARG A 12 44.28 -1.73 0.19
C ARG A 12 44.11 -0.37 -0.52
N PHE A 13 42.85 0.05 -0.65
CA PHE A 13 42.43 1.43 -0.44
C PHE A 13 41.38 1.48 0.68
N HIS A 14 41.84 1.79 1.89
CA HIS A 14 41.02 1.96 3.10
C HIS A 14 41.64 3.04 3.99
N TRP A 15 41.28 4.30 3.70
CA TRP A 15 41.45 5.53 4.48
C TRP A 15 40.91 6.61 3.53
N TRP A 16 39.98 7.52 3.79
CA TRP A 16 39.65 8.42 4.91
C TRP A 16 38.12 8.60 4.85
N PHE A 17 37.30 8.50 5.91
CA PHE A 17 37.09 9.49 6.96
C PHE A 17 36.49 8.78 8.18
N LYS A 18 37.16 8.86 9.33
CA LYS A 18 36.56 8.69 10.66
C LYS A 18 36.71 10.01 11.38
N LYS A 19 35.60 10.70 11.70
CA LYS A 19 35.56 11.61 12.83
C LYS A 19 34.46 11.16 13.78
N LYS A 20 34.91 10.78 14.98
CA LYS A 20 34.17 10.23 16.12
C LYS A 20 33.25 11.30 16.71
N GLN A 21 32.06 10.88 17.14
CA GLN A 21 31.41 11.43 18.34
C GLN A 21 31.18 10.27 19.30
N LYS A 22 31.90 10.33 20.43
CA LYS A 22 31.81 9.41 21.56
C LYS A 22 30.84 10.03 22.58
N ARG A 23 29.89 9.22 23.06
CA ARG A 23 29.14 9.47 24.30
C ARG A 23 30.11 9.63 25.48
N ALA A 24 29.78 10.52 26.41
CA ALA A 24 30.28 10.52 27.78
C ALA A 24 29.20 11.07 28.72
N ASP A 25 29.00 10.37 29.84
CA ASP A 25 28.57 10.86 31.15
C ASP A 25 28.64 9.68 32.15
N PRO A 26 28.66 9.86 33.50
CA PRO A 26 28.65 11.11 34.28
C PRO A 26 29.53 11.13 35.58
N PHE A 27 29.54 12.30 36.26
CA PHE A 27 29.90 12.63 37.67
C PHE A 27 31.37 12.67 38.12
N HIS A 28 31.88 13.86 38.52
CA HIS A 28 31.99 14.29 39.94
C HIS A 28 32.57 15.72 40.12
N LEU A 29 32.13 16.35 41.22
CA LEU A 29 32.31 17.71 41.76
C LEU A 29 33.77 18.12 42.15
N SER A 30 34.10 19.42 42.01
CA SER A 30 34.83 20.28 43.00
C SER A 30 34.88 21.73 42.49
N GLU A 31 34.10 22.65 43.09
CA GLU A 31 34.53 23.78 43.96
C GLU A 31 35.73 24.62 43.48
N ALA A 32 35.49 25.89 43.10
CA ALA A 32 35.84 27.07 43.92
C ALA A 32 35.63 28.43 43.19
N SER A 33 34.83 29.28 43.85
CA SER A 33 35.00 30.74 44.10
C SER A 33 34.85 31.83 43.02
N ASP A 34 34.15 32.89 43.48
CA ASP A 34 34.17 34.32 43.10
C ASP A 34 33.33 34.70 41.86
N GLY A 35 32.38 35.63 41.88
CA GLY A 35 31.86 36.60 42.85
C GLY A 35 31.02 37.59 42.03
N GLY A 36 29.89 38.08 42.55
CA GLY A 36 29.07 39.11 41.89
C GLY A 36 27.58 38.91 42.07
N GLU A 37 27.03 39.63 43.05
CA GLU A 37 25.61 39.83 43.32
C GLU A 37 25.03 40.77 42.25
N ASP A 38 23.84 40.45 41.74
CA ASP A 38 22.83 41.43 41.31
C ASP A 38 21.45 40.77 41.47
N GLU A 39 20.60 41.43 42.24
CA GLU A 39 19.22 41.05 42.57
C GLU A 39 18.22 41.48 41.48
N ASP A 40 17.12 40.74 41.49
CA ASP A 40 15.75 41.08 41.07
C ASP A 40 15.19 40.67 39.70
N ASP A 41 14.00 40.07 39.85
CA ASP A 41 12.91 39.78 38.92
C ASP A 41 13.07 38.65 37.89
N ASP A 42 12.51 37.47 38.22
CA ASP A 42 11.30 37.05 37.51
C ASP A 42 10.54 35.90 38.21
N TYR A 43 9.31 36.22 38.60
CA TYR A 43 8.33 35.34 39.22
C TYR A 43 7.55 34.61 38.12
N LEU A 44 8.13 33.64 37.42
CA LEU A 44 7.38 32.79 36.47
C LEU A 44 7.97 31.38 36.30
N ASP A 45 7.11 30.41 36.58
CA ASP A 45 7.07 29.08 35.96
C ASP A 45 8.12 28.02 36.35
N ASN A 46 8.04 27.57 37.60
CA ASN A 46 8.40 26.19 37.95
C ASN A 46 7.15 25.30 38.04
N VAL A 47 6.38 25.24 36.95
CA VAL A 47 5.60 24.03 36.66
C VAL A 47 6.63 22.95 36.32
N PHE A 48 6.95 22.14 37.32
CA PHE A 48 7.62 20.86 37.15
C PHE A 48 6.96 20.11 35.98
N ILE A 49 7.55 20.17 34.79
CA ILE A 49 7.33 19.19 33.73
C ILE A 49 7.99 17.91 34.24
N ARG A 50 7.27 17.21 35.11
CA ARG A 50 7.56 15.83 35.44
C ARG A 50 7.44 15.10 34.11
N SER A 51 8.58 14.79 33.50
CA SER A 51 8.67 13.85 32.39
C SER A 51 8.00 12.56 32.86
N MET A 52 6.70 12.44 32.61
CA MET A 52 6.00 11.18 32.65
C MET A 52 6.60 10.42 31.49
N LYS A 53 7.65 9.67 31.81
CA LYS A 53 8.10 8.55 31.02
C LYS A 53 6.88 7.65 30.94
N MET A 54 6.08 7.84 29.89
CA MET A 54 4.92 7.01 29.62
C MET A 54 5.45 5.59 29.61
N ASP A 55 4.92 4.76 30.51
CA ASP A 55 5.18 3.34 30.44
C ASP A 55 4.89 2.89 28.99
N PRO A 56 5.74 2.07 28.37
CA PRO A 56 5.46 1.57 27.04
C PRO A 56 4.07 0.95 27.09
N CYS A 57 3.12 1.52 26.35
CA CYS A 57 1.78 0.98 26.26
C CYS A 57 1.91 -0.29 25.44
N ILE A 58 2.32 -1.40 26.09
CA ILE A 58 2.37 -2.72 25.48
C ILE A 58 0.92 -3.20 25.42
N LEU A 59 0.17 -2.63 24.48
CA LEU A 59 -1.03 -3.28 23.96
C LEU A 59 -0.53 -4.37 23.02
N THR A 60 -0.49 -5.59 23.54
CA THR A 60 -0.14 -6.86 22.87
C THR A 60 -1.12 -7.26 21.75
N ASN A 61 -1.88 -6.32 21.20
CA ASN A 61 -2.91 -6.60 20.22
C ASN A 61 -2.30 -6.51 18.82
N GLU A 62 -1.75 -7.62 18.37
CA GLU A 62 -1.29 -7.78 17.01
C GLU A 62 -2.48 -7.74 16.04
N LEU A 63 -2.41 -6.87 15.03
CA LEU A 63 -3.37 -6.82 13.93
C LEU A 63 -2.75 -7.49 12.72
N ARG A 64 -3.48 -8.41 12.11
CA ARG A 64 -3.05 -9.02 10.85
C ARG A 64 -3.59 -8.26 9.65
N ILE A 65 -2.69 -7.72 8.83
CA ILE A 65 -3.03 -6.98 7.63
C ILE A 65 -2.67 -7.83 6.41
N PHE A 66 -3.66 -8.07 5.53
CA PHE A 66 -3.44 -8.62 4.20
C PHE A 66 -3.33 -7.47 3.21
N VAL A 67 -2.23 -7.41 2.46
CA VAL A 67 -2.03 -6.46 1.37
C VAL A 67 -1.90 -7.24 0.06
N GLY A 68 -2.77 -6.94 -0.89
CA GLY A 68 -2.78 -7.60 -2.20
C GLY A 68 -2.74 -6.59 -3.33
N THR A 69 -1.93 -6.87 -4.36
CA THR A 69 -1.92 -6.13 -5.63
C THR A 69 -2.29 -7.04 -6.81
N TRP A 70 -3.12 -6.56 -7.74
CA TRP A 70 -3.43 -7.29 -8.97
C TRP A 70 -3.72 -6.37 -10.17
N ASN A 71 -2.88 -6.44 -11.20
CA ASN A 71 -3.19 -5.87 -12.51
C ASN A 71 -4.17 -6.79 -13.26
N VAL A 72 -5.41 -6.34 -13.44
CA VAL A 72 -6.52 -7.13 -14.01
C VAL A 72 -6.67 -6.93 -15.52
N ALA A 73 -5.78 -6.16 -16.15
CA ALA A 73 -5.69 -6.02 -17.61
C ALA A 73 -7.01 -5.64 -18.31
N GLY A 74 -7.78 -4.74 -17.71
CA GLY A 74 -9.06 -4.25 -18.23
C GLY A 74 -10.23 -5.22 -18.10
N ARG A 75 -10.06 -6.33 -17.37
CA ARG A 75 -11.10 -7.34 -17.17
C ARG A 75 -12.11 -6.88 -16.11
N SER A 76 -13.39 -7.07 -16.41
CA SER A 76 -14.48 -6.75 -15.48
C SER A 76 -14.55 -7.78 -14.34
N PRO A 77 -14.85 -7.34 -13.10
CA PRO A 77 -15.07 -8.25 -11.98
C PRO A 77 -16.34 -9.12 -12.14
N VAL A 78 -17.22 -8.78 -13.09
CA VAL A 78 -18.42 -9.56 -13.38
C VAL A 78 -18.05 -10.72 -14.32
N GLY A 79 -18.26 -11.96 -13.87
CA GLY A 79 -17.98 -13.18 -14.65
C GLY A 79 -16.87 -14.05 -14.06
N SER A 80 -15.94 -14.54 -14.90
CA SER A 80 -14.97 -15.59 -14.54
C SER A 80 -13.91 -15.20 -13.50
N LEU A 81 -13.69 -13.90 -13.23
CA LEU A 81 -12.71 -13.44 -12.22
C LEU A 81 -13.16 -13.65 -10.77
N ALA A 82 -14.43 -13.93 -10.52
CA ALA A 82 -14.92 -14.16 -9.18
C ALA A 82 -14.31 -15.41 -8.51
N VAL A 83 -13.88 -16.40 -9.31
CA VAL A 83 -13.27 -17.65 -8.83
C VAL A 83 -11.86 -17.38 -8.30
N ASP A 84 -11.09 -16.58 -9.05
CA ASP A 84 -9.69 -16.27 -8.74
C ASP A 84 -9.54 -15.41 -7.47
N LEU A 85 -10.51 -14.51 -7.20
CA LEU A 85 -10.45 -13.63 -6.03
C LEU A 85 -10.55 -14.40 -4.70
N ASN A 86 -11.35 -15.46 -4.65
CA ASN A 86 -11.52 -16.26 -3.43
C ASN A 86 -10.24 -17.01 -3.03
N GLU A 87 -9.53 -17.55 -4.02
CA GLU A 87 -8.23 -18.19 -3.80
C GLU A 87 -7.17 -17.17 -3.40
N TRP A 88 -7.13 -16.04 -4.10
CA TRP A 88 -6.15 -14.96 -3.87
C TRP A 88 -6.25 -14.35 -2.47
N LEU A 89 -7.45 -14.15 -1.94
CA LEU A 89 -7.66 -13.59 -0.60
C LEU A 89 -7.29 -14.55 0.55
N ASN A 90 -6.93 -15.81 0.24
CA ASN A 90 -6.50 -16.82 1.21
C ASN A 90 -7.37 -16.87 2.48
N LEU A 91 -8.69 -16.99 2.32
CA LEU A 91 -9.66 -16.98 3.43
C LEU A 91 -9.56 -18.19 4.38
N LYS A 92 -8.54 -19.04 4.25
CA LYS A 92 -8.18 -20.06 5.24
C LYS A 92 -7.45 -19.44 6.43
N ASP A 93 -6.62 -18.44 6.14
CA ASP A 93 -5.88 -17.70 7.13
C ASP A 93 -6.37 -16.25 7.09
N VAL A 94 -7.41 -15.95 7.86
CA VAL A 94 -8.16 -14.69 7.76
C VAL A 94 -7.43 -13.50 8.40
N ALA A 95 -7.23 -12.43 7.63
CA ALA A 95 -6.68 -11.17 8.13
C ALA A 95 -7.75 -10.30 8.84
N ASP A 96 -7.31 -9.39 9.69
CA ASP A 96 -8.14 -8.39 10.35
C ASP A 96 -8.51 -7.23 9.43
N ILE A 97 -7.55 -6.88 8.56
CA ILE A 97 -7.66 -5.82 7.57
C ILE A 97 -7.23 -6.39 6.22
N TYR A 98 -8.04 -6.18 5.19
CA TYR A 98 -7.68 -6.46 3.79
C TYR A 98 -7.52 -5.14 3.06
N VAL A 99 -6.36 -4.96 2.42
CA VAL A 99 -5.99 -3.79 1.63
C VAL A 99 -5.71 -4.29 0.23
N LEU A 100 -6.59 -3.98 -0.71
CA LEU A 100 -6.58 -4.54 -2.05
C LEU A 100 -6.35 -3.43 -3.07
N GLY A 101 -5.27 -3.53 -3.81
CA GLY A 101 -4.89 -2.63 -4.90
C GLY A 101 -5.06 -3.32 -6.24
N PHE A 102 -5.70 -2.65 -7.17
CA PHE A 102 -5.88 -3.15 -8.52
C PHE A 102 -5.36 -2.14 -9.53
N GLN A 103 -4.82 -2.65 -10.63
CA GLN A 103 -4.39 -1.85 -11.76
C GLN A 103 -5.10 -2.30 -13.04
N GLU A 104 -5.32 -1.35 -13.94
CA GLU A 104 -6.08 -1.57 -15.18
C GLU A 104 -7.50 -2.10 -14.91
N ILE A 105 -8.21 -1.63 -13.89
CA ILE A 105 -9.61 -2.06 -13.67
C ILE A 105 -10.60 -1.60 -14.75
N VAL A 106 -10.15 -0.72 -15.65
CA VAL A 106 -10.89 -0.28 -16.84
C VAL A 106 -10.01 -0.42 -18.08
N PRO A 107 -10.57 -0.74 -19.25
CA PRO A 107 -9.83 -0.68 -20.51
C PRO A 107 -9.29 0.73 -20.76
N LEU A 108 -8.05 0.86 -21.25
CA LEU A 108 -7.47 2.15 -21.60
C LEU A 108 -8.05 2.68 -22.92
N LYS A 109 -9.27 3.23 -22.85
CA LYS A 109 -9.89 4.03 -23.90
C LYS A 109 -9.70 5.52 -23.59
N ALA A 110 -9.57 6.38 -24.59
CA ALA A 110 -9.34 7.82 -24.40
C ALA A 110 -10.39 8.47 -23.46
N ILE A 111 -11.65 8.05 -23.56
CA ILE A 111 -12.75 8.50 -22.70
C ILE A 111 -12.51 8.17 -21.22
N ASN A 112 -11.85 7.05 -20.90
CA ASN A 112 -11.59 6.65 -19.52
C ASN A 112 -10.42 7.44 -18.89
N VAL A 113 -9.58 8.08 -19.71
CA VAL A 113 -8.41 8.83 -19.24
C VAL A 113 -8.69 10.33 -19.12
N ILE A 114 -9.59 10.85 -19.96
CA ILE A 114 -9.88 12.30 -20.07
C ILE A 114 -11.31 12.64 -19.61
N GLY A 115 -12.23 11.66 -19.60
CA GLY A 115 -13.61 11.85 -19.17
C GLY A 115 -13.79 11.85 -17.66
N ALA A 116 -14.99 12.24 -17.21
CA ALA A 116 -15.39 12.13 -15.81
C ALA A 116 -15.28 10.68 -15.33
N GLU A 117 -14.85 10.50 -14.07
CA GLU A 117 -14.69 9.16 -13.52
C GLU A 117 -16.04 8.45 -13.36
N ASP A 118 -16.26 7.38 -14.13
CA ASP A 118 -17.41 6.49 -13.94
C ASP A 118 -17.20 5.58 -12.70
N PRO A 119 -18.02 5.67 -11.65
CA PRO A 119 -17.87 4.86 -10.45
C PRO A 119 -18.25 3.39 -10.64
N THR A 120 -18.95 3.03 -11.73
CA THR A 120 -19.57 1.71 -11.94
C THR A 120 -18.59 0.56 -11.73
N GLU A 121 -17.41 0.60 -12.34
CA GLU A 121 -16.43 -0.48 -12.19
C GLU A 121 -15.87 -0.60 -10.77
N ALA A 122 -15.62 0.52 -10.09
CA ALA A 122 -15.19 0.50 -8.68
C ALA A 122 -16.29 -0.09 -7.77
N THR A 123 -17.56 0.23 -8.05
CA THR A 123 -18.71 -0.36 -7.35
C THR A 123 -18.78 -1.86 -7.57
N ASN A 124 -18.63 -2.33 -8.81
CA ASN A 124 -18.65 -3.76 -9.13
C ASN A 124 -17.51 -4.52 -8.43
N TRP A 125 -16.31 -3.94 -8.38
CA TRP A 125 -15.20 -4.51 -7.62
C TRP A 125 -15.49 -4.59 -6.12
N ASN A 126 -15.99 -3.51 -5.51
CA ASN A 126 -16.36 -3.51 -4.10
C ASN A 126 -17.47 -4.52 -3.78
N LEU A 127 -18.46 -4.68 -4.66
CA LEU A 127 -19.51 -5.68 -4.51
C LEU A 127 -18.92 -7.10 -4.54
N LEU A 128 -18.04 -7.41 -5.49
CA LEU A 128 -17.40 -8.72 -5.58
C LEU A 128 -16.53 -9.00 -4.33
N ILE A 129 -15.70 -8.03 -3.92
CA ILE A 129 -14.84 -8.18 -2.73
C ILE A 129 -15.68 -8.35 -1.48
N GLY A 130 -16.67 -7.48 -1.29
CA GLY A 130 -17.58 -7.53 -0.16
C GLY A 130 -18.34 -8.85 -0.09
N LYS A 131 -18.80 -9.35 -1.24
CA LYS A 131 -19.39 -10.68 -1.36
C LYS A 131 -18.38 -11.75 -0.91
N THR A 132 -17.21 -11.83 -1.51
CA THR A 132 -16.20 -12.85 -1.19
C THR A 132 -15.76 -12.84 0.28
N LEU A 133 -15.53 -11.66 0.87
CA LEU A 133 -15.13 -11.53 2.28
C LEU A 133 -16.23 -11.92 3.28
N ASN A 134 -17.50 -11.87 2.86
CA ASN A 134 -18.65 -12.06 3.75
C ASN A 134 -19.46 -13.35 3.46
N ASP A 135 -19.34 -13.95 2.28
CA ASP A 135 -20.22 -15.04 1.79
C ASP A 135 -19.92 -16.43 2.36
N LYS A 136 -18.82 -16.62 3.13
CA LYS A 136 -18.67 -17.84 3.95
C LYS A 136 -19.78 -17.97 5.03
N TYR A 137 -20.64 -16.95 5.18
CA TYR A 137 -21.91 -17.01 5.90
C TYR A 137 -23.12 -16.52 5.06
N GLY A 138 -23.25 -16.84 3.77
CA GLY A 138 -24.50 -16.55 3.05
C GLY A 138 -24.52 -16.82 1.54
N CYS A 139 -24.94 -18.04 1.17
CA CYS A 139 -25.53 -18.47 -0.11
C CYS A 139 -24.65 -18.45 -1.40
N PRO A 140 -24.52 -19.60 -2.10
CA PRO A 140 -23.99 -19.67 -3.46
C PRO A 140 -24.98 -19.03 -4.46
N TRP A 141 -24.43 -18.18 -5.34
CA TRP A 141 -24.93 -17.78 -6.66
C TRP A 141 -26.37 -18.15 -7.07
N LEU A 142 -27.25 -17.15 -7.10
CA LEU A 142 -28.32 -16.99 -8.09
C LEU A 142 -28.46 -15.47 -8.40
N THR A 143 -27.90 -15.00 -9.51
CA THR A 143 -28.10 -13.64 -10.07
C THR A 143 -29.53 -13.55 -10.64
N PRO A 144 -30.24 -12.41 -10.62
CA PRO A 144 -29.78 -11.10 -11.12
C PRO A 144 -30.08 -9.91 -10.18
N MET A 145 -29.10 -9.04 -9.95
CA MET A 145 -29.39 -7.74 -9.33
C MET A 145 -29.77 -6.71 -10.40
N LEU A 146 -31.05 -6.70 -10.74
CA LEU A 146 -31.75 -5.50 -11.23
C LEU A 146 -31.99 -4.60 -10.02
N ASN A 147 -31.09 -3.65 -9.81
CA ASN A 147 -31.30 -2.31 -9.23
C ASN A 147 -29.94 -1.78 -8.76
N PRO A 148 -29.32 -0.81 -9.46
CA PRO A 148 -28.12 -0.15 -8.99
C PRO A 148 -28.46 0.64 -7.72
N ILE A 149 -27.79 0.35 -6.61
CA ILE A 149 -27.82 1.23 -5.44
C ILE A 149 -27.01 2.47 -5.82
N THR A 150 -27.66 3.63 -5.77
CA THR A 150 -27.07 4.92 -6.10
C THR A 150 -25.94 5.29 -5.15
N SER A 151 -24.99 6.06 -5.66
CA SER A 151 -23.71 6.48 -5.05
C SER A 151 -23.82 7.25 -3.73
N ASP A 152 -25.02 7.59 -3.28
CA ASP A 152 -25.23 8.72 -2.37
C ASP A 152 -25.14 8.35 -0.87
N ASN A 153 -24.84 7.09 -0.54
CA ASN A 153 -24.69 6.63 0.85
C ASN A 153 -23.23 6.47 1.32
N TYR A 154 -22.25 7.06 0.63
CA TYR A 154 -20.86 7.15 1.13
C TYR A 154 -20.62 8.37 2.01
N GLN A 155 -21.48 8.60 3.00
CA GLN A 155 -21.16 9.49 4.12
C GLN A 155 -20.91 8.66 5.37
N TYR A 156 -19.67 8.75 5.86
CA TYR A 156 -19.31 8.31 7.20
C TYR A 156 -20.02 9.24 8.20
N ALA A 157 -21.21 8.84 8.65
CA ALA A 157 -21.79 9.41 9.86
C ALA A 157 -21.13 8.72 11.05
N GLY A 158 -20.35 9.49 11.83
CA GLY A 158 -19.91 9.08 13.15
C GLY A 158 -21.11 8.67 13.98
N VAL A 159 -21.00 7.54 14.68
CA VAL A 159 -22.05 7.04 15.57
C VAL A 159 -22.28 8.08 16.66
N SER A 160 -23.40 8.81 16.61
CA SER A 160 -23.84 9.63 17.73
C SER A 160 -24.50 8.73 18.78
N ASP A 161 -24.18 8.99 20.04
CA ASP A 161 -24.56 8.22 21.24
C ASP A 161 -26.07 8.25 21.60
N SER A 162 -26.95 8.53 20.63
CA SER A 162 -28.37 8.78 20.85
C SER A 162 -29.29 7.55 20.73
N GLU A 163 -28.79 6.37 20.35
CA GLU A 163 -29.64 5.16 20.22
C GLU A 163 -29.79 4.35 21.52
N ARG A 164 -29.32 4.85 22.67
CA ARG A 164 -29.41 4.08 23.94
C ARG A 164 -30.72 4.24 24.70
N ARG A 165 -31.71 5.00 24.20
CA ARG A 165 -33.03 5.11 24.86
C ARG A 165 -34.11 5.31 23.81
N PHE A 166 -34.91 4.28 23.56
CA PHE A 166 -36.38 4.34 23.43
C PHE A 166 -36.87 2.94 23.08
N SER A 167 -37.14 2.16 24.12
CA SER A 167 -38.08 1.06 24.06
C SER A 167 -39.46 1.59 24.43
N VAL A 168 -40.50 0.93 23.92
CA VAL A 168 -41.94 1.07 24.24
C VAL A 168 -42.73 2.00 23.29
N SER A 169 -43.29 1.44 22.23
CA SER A 169 -44.74 1.20 22.17
C SER A 169 -45.07 0.19 21.05
N GLY A 170 -46.06 -0.65 21.32
CA GLY A 170 -46.27 -1.93 20.65
C GLY A 170 -46.95 -1.85 19.29
N ARG A 171 -46.71 -2.90 18.49
CA ARG A 171 -47.71 -3.48 17.60
C ARG A 171 -47.36 -4.94 17.31
N THR A 172 -48.33 -5.78 17.57
CA THR A 172 -48.36 -7.24 17.43
C THR A 172 -48.04 -7.69 16.02
N ALA A 173 -46.91 -8.38 15.86
CA ALA A 173 -46.66 -9.32 14.78
C ALA A 173 -45.94 -10.55 15.36
N THR A 174 -46.46 -11.71 15.00
CA THR A 174 -46.01 -13.05 15.41
C THR A 174 -44.50 -13.25 15.25
N PRO A 175 -43.80 -13.91 16.21
CA PRO A 175 -42.36 -14.11 16.11
C PRO A 175 -42.06 -15.24 15.12
N MET A 176 -41.69 -14.88 13.90
CA MET A 176 -40.97 -15.80 13.03
C MET A 176 -39.60 -16.07 13.64
N ARG A 177 -39.44 -17.32 14.02
CA ARG A 177 -38.31 -17.95 14.69
C ARG A 177 -37.01 -17.73 13.91
N GLY A 178 -36.06 -17.02 14.51
CA GLY A 178 -34.62 -17.17 14.27
C GLY A 178 -34.09 -16.87 12.87
N GLN A 179 -34.03 -15.60 12.47
CA GLN A 179 -32.95 -15.15 11.58
C GLN A 179 -31.93 -14.38 12.44
N PRO A 180 -30.70 -14.89 12.63
CA PRO A 180 -29.66 -14.06 13.22
C PRO A 180 -29.49 -12.86 12.29
N ASN A 181 -29.50 -11.65 12.85
CA ASN A 181 -29.20 -10.41 12.16
C ASN A 181 -27.79 -10.56 11.55
N ARG A 182 -27.68 -11.05 10.30
CA ARG A 182 -26.40 -11.42 9.67
C ARG A 182 -25.66 -10.14 9.28
N CYS A 183 -25.11 -9.46 10.27
CA CYS A 183 -24.13 -8.41 10.06
C CYS A 183 -22.95 -8.98 9.26
N SER A 184 -22.65 -8.40 8.10
CA SER A 184 -21.46 -8.74 7.29
C SER A 184 -20.20 -8.75 8.17
N ARG A 185 -19.31 -9.72 8.01
CA ARG A 185 -18.10 -9.88 8.84
C ARG A 185 -17.12 -8.72 8.69
N TYR A 186 -16.95 -8.23 7.47
CA TYR A 186 -16.09 -7.09 7.13
C TYR A 186 -16.93 -5.88 6.72
N LYS A 187 -16.42 -4.69 7.04
CA LYS A 187 -16.94 -3.40 6.57
C LYS A 187 -15.91 -2.75 5.66
N LEU A 188 -16.37 -2.17 4.55
CA LEU A 188 -15.56 -1.30 3.71
C LEU A 188 -15.25 -0.01 4.47
N MET A 189 -13.97 0.27 4.67
CA MET A 189 -13.47 1.44 5.38
C MET A 189 -13.17 2.59 4.42
N ALA A 190 -12.50 2.30 3.32
CA ALA A 190 -12.17 3.27 2.28
C ALA A 190 -12.11 2.59 0.92
N SER A 191 -12.51 3.32 -0.12
CA SER A 191 -12.36 2.89 -1.50
C SER A 191 -12.15 4.11 -2.39
N LYS A 192 -11.18 4.04 -3.29
CA LYS A 192 -10.94 5.12 -4.25
C LYS A 192 -10.39 4.57 -5.55
N LYS A 193 -10.86 5.14 -6.65
CA LYS A 193 -10.38 4.89 -8.02
C LYS A 193 -9.66 6.15 -8.54
N MET A 194 -8.65 5.92 -9.38
CA MET A 194 -8.07 6.90 -10.30
C MET A 194 -7.88 6.24 -11.66
N VAL A 195 -8.77 6.51 -12.61
CA VAL A 195 -8.78 5.87 -13.95
C VAL A 195 -8.72 4.34 -13.84
N GLY A 196 -7.53 3.74 -13.96
CA GLY A 196 -7.31 2.29 -13.89
C GLY A 196 -6.69 1.82 -12.58
N VAL A 197 -6.29 2.70 -11.67
CA VAL A 197 -5.76 2.36 -10.34
C VAL A 197 -6.91 2.39 -9.35
N PHE A 198 -7.01 1.36 -8.51
CA PHE A 198 -8.10 1.24 -7.54
C PHE A 198 -7.57 0.67 -6.23
N ILE A 199 -8.03 1.22 -5.10
CA ILE A 199 -7.75 0.68 -3.77
C ILE A 199 -9.06 0.47 -3.01
N SER A 200 -9.13 -0.63 -2.26
CA SER A 200 -10.27 -0.99 -1.42
C SER A 200 -9.78 -1.57 -0.09
N VAL A 201 -10.19 -0.95 1.02
CA VAL A 201 -9.75 -1.30 2.39
C VAL A 201 -10.93 -1.80 3.20
N TRP A 202 -10.83 -3.03 3.69
CA TRP A 202 -11.87 -3.71 4.46
C TRP A 202 -11.36 -4.10 5.84
N MET A 203 -12.18 -3.91 6.86
CA MET A 203 -11.82 -4.24 8.24
C MET A 203 -12.90 -5.10 8.89
N LYS A 204 -12.52 -6.07 9.72
CA LYS A 204 -13.49 -6.85 10.51
C LYS A 204 -14.33 -5.92 11.38
N ARG A 205 -15.65 -6.14 11.39
CA ARG A 205 -16.58 -5.30 12.17
C ARG A 205 -16.37 -5.39 13.68
N GLU A 206 -15.83 -6.50 14.19
CA GLU A 206 -15.50 -6.63 15.61
C GLU A 206 -14.44 -5.62 16.05
N LEU A 207 -13.52 -5.25 15.16
CA LEU A 207 -12.47 -4.27 15.45
C LEU A 207 -13.02 -2.85 15.54
N LEU A 208 -14.06 -2.53 14.78
CA LEU A 208 -14.73 -1.22 14.86
C LEU A 208 -15.43 -0.98 16.19
N ARG A 209 -15.72 -2.05 16.95
CA ARG A 209 -16.27 -1.95 18.31
C ARG A 209 -15.17 -1.95 19.38
N ARG A 210 -14.01 -2.51 19.05
CA ARG A 210 -12.88 -2.64 19.96
C ARG A 210 -11.96 -1.43 19.92
N TYR A 211 -11.79 -0.84 18.74
CA TYR A 211 -10.81 0.20 18.48
C TYR A 211 -11.46 1.48 17.96
N ARG A 212 -10.92 2.62 18.40
CA ARG A 212 -11.20 3.93 17.82
C ARG A 212 -10.53 4.03 16.46
N ILE A 213 -11.35 4.13 15.41
CA ILE A 213 -10.92 4.38 14.04
C ILE A 213 -11.20 5.84 13.67
N SER A 214 -10.21 6.54 13.14
CA SER A 214 -10.34 7.93 12.75
C SER A 214 -9.51 8.26 11.51
N SER A 215 -9.66 9.49 11.02
CA SER A 215 -8.81 10.08 9.96
C SER A 215 -8.75 9.24 8.69
N VAL A 216 -9.85 8.58 8.33
CA VAL A 216 -9.94 7.79 7.09
C VAL A 216 -10.03 8.75 5.90
N LYS A 217 -8.93 8.89 5.16
CA LYS A 217 -8.78 9.85 4.07
C LYS A 217 -8.22 9.17 2.83
N VAL A 218 -8.56 9.70 1.66
CA VAL A 218 -8.09 9.18 0.36
C VAL A 218 -7.46 10.29 -0.47
N CYS A 219 -6.41 9.96 -1.19
CA CYS A 219 -5.73 10.87 -2.11
C CYS A 219 -5.37 10.13 -3.41
N SER A 220 -5.48 10.80 -4.55
CA SER A 220 -5.09 10.25 -5.85
C SER A 220 -4.05 11.15 -6.49
N VAL A 221 -2.95 10.59 -6.98
CA VAL A 221 -1.89 11.34 -7.68
C VAL A 221 -1.71 10.79 -9.08
N ALA A 222 -2.19 11.53 -10.08
CA ALA A 222 -2.01 11.20 -11.48
C ALA A 222 -0.60 11.60 -11.97
N CYS A 223 0.11 10.64 -12.57
CA CYS A 223 1.49 10.77 -13.04
C CYS A 223 1.69 10.33 -14.50
N GLY A 224 0.60 10.09 -15.23
CA GLY A 224 0.62 9.54 -16.59
C GLY A 224 1.09 10.51 -17.65
N ILE A 225 0.45 10.49 -18.81
CA ILE A 225 0.84 11.35 -19.93
C ILE A 225 0.87 12.82 -19.48
N MET A 226 1.91 13.56 -19.89
CA MET A 226 2.23 14.94 -19.46
C MET A 226 2.45 15.12 -17.94
N GLY A 227 2.56 14.04 -17.16
CA GLY A 227 2.76 14.11 -15.71
C GLY A 227 1.47 14.29 -14.89
N TYR A 228 0.30 14.36 -15.55
CA TYR A 228 -0.97 14.68 -14.88
C TYR A 228 -2.16 13.80 -15.29
N LEU A 229 -2.03 12.96 -16.33
CA LEU A 229 -3.13 12.05 -16.71
C LEU A 229 -3.21 10.81 -15.81
N GLY A 230 -4.42 10.37 -15.47
CA GLY A 230 -4.66 9.39 -14.40
C GLY A 230 -4.34 7.94 -14.74
N ASN A 231 -3.91 7.61 -15.97
CA ASN A 231 -3.64 6.22 -16.38
C ASN A 231 -2.40 5.59 -15.69
N LYS A 232 -1.61 6.40 -14.99
CA LYS A 232 -0.48 6.04 -14.13
C LYS A 232 -0.46 6.94 -12.91
N GLY A 233 0.19 6.48 -11.85
CA GLY A 233 0.30 7.20 -10.58
C GLY A 233 -0.18 6.34 -9.42
N SER A 234 -0.82 6.93 -8.41
CA SER A 234 -1.26 6.19 -7.22
C SER A 234 -2.63 6.61 -6.69
N VAL A 235 -3.20 5.71 -5.88
CA VAL A 235 -4.27 6.01 -4.95
C VAL A 235 -3.83 5.59 -3.55
N SER A 236 -3.96 6.51 -2.59
CA SER A 236 -3.47 6.37 -1.23
C SER A 236 -4.61 6.48 -0.23
N VAL A 237 -4.62 5.63 0.79
CA VAL A 237 -5.55 5.66 1.94
C VAL A 237 -4.76 5.94 3.20
N SER A 238 -5.12 6.99 3.94
CA SER A 238 -4.67 7.25 5.32
C SER A 238 -5.78 6.83 6.29
N MET A 239 -5.42 6.21 7.41
CA MET A 239 -6.34 5.95 8.52
C MET A 239 -5.58 5.81 9.84
N SER A 240 -6.26 6.00 10.96
CA SER A 240 -5.70 5.81 12.31
C SER A 240 -6.50 4.77 13.10
N ILE A 241 -5.79 3.91 13.83
CA ILE A 241 -6.33 2.88 14.72
C ILE A 241 -5.66 3.06 16.08
N GLU A 242 -6.42 3.43 17.11
CA GLU A 242 -5.87 3.66 18.46
C GLU A 242 -4.63 4.57 18.49
N GLY A 243 -4.65 5.63 17.68
CA GLY A 243 -3.53 6.58 17.56
C GLY A 243 -2.38 6.13 16.67
N THR A 244 -2.30 4.84 16.27
CA THR A 244 -1.34 4.39 15.26
C THR A 244 -1.87 4.71 13.87
N SER A 245 -1.06 5.41 13.08
CA SER A 245 -1.40 5.87 11.74
C SER A 245 -0.86 4.95 10.64
N PHE A 246 -1.72 4.66 9.66
CA PHE A 246 -1.45 3.77 8.54
C PHE A 246 -1.61 4.51 7.22
N CYS A 247 -0.68 4.29 6.28
CA CYS A 247 -0.82 4.75 4.90
C CYS A 247 -0.67 3.58 3.92
N PHE A 248 -1.68 3.36 3.09
CA PHE A 248 -1.69 2.32 2.05
C PHE A 248 -1.66 2.98 0.68
N ILE A 249 -0.63 2.72 -0.11
CA ILE A 249 -0.43 3.30 -1.44
C ILE A 249 -0.49 2.20 -2.49
N ALA A 250 -1.56 2.22 -3.30
CA ALA A 250 -1.67 1.39 -4.49
C ALA A 250 -1.17 2.18 -5.71
N ALA A 251 -0.09 1.73 -6.35
CA ALA A 251 0.54 2.43 -7.47
C ALA A 251 0.47 1.66 -8.80
N HIS A 252 0.49 2.40 -9.89
CA HIS A 252 0.71 1.88 -11.24
C HIS A 252 1.72 2.80 -11.94
N LEU A 253 2.98 2.38 -11.97
CA LEU A 253 4.09 3.20 -12.48
C LEU A 253 4.34 2.98 -13.98
N ALA A 254 5.16 3.84 -14.57
CA ALA A 254 5.46 3.88 -15.98
C ALA A 254 6.01 2.55 -16.48
N SER A 255 5.39 2.03 -17.55
CA SER A 255 5.89 0.85 -18.25
C SER A 255 7.01 1.21 -19.22
N GLY A 256 7.80 0.21 -19.59
CA GLY A 256 8.88 0.34 -20.56
C GLY A 256 10.03 -0.62 -20.30
N GLU A 257 10.61 -1.13 -21.39
CA GLU A 257 11.75 -2.08 -21.40
C GLU A 257 13.07 -1.41 -21.80
N LYS A 258 13.06 -0.13 -22.17
CA LYS A 258 14.27 0.54 -22.66
C LYS A 258 15.14 0.92 -21.47
N LYS A 259 16.46 0.91 -21.68
CA LYS A 259 17.42 1.43 -20.72
C LYS A 259 17.07 2.90 -20.38
N GLY A 260 16.98 3.22 -19.10
CA GLY A 260 16.59 4.54 -18.60
C GLY A 260 15.09 4.69 -18.31
N ASP A 261 14.25 3.72 -18.67
CA ASP A 261 12.82 3.75 -18.33
C ASP A 261 12.58 3.67 -16.80
N GLU A 262 13.54 3.15 -16.05
CA GLU A 262 13.57 3.18 -14.58
C GLU A 262 13.53 4.62 -14.05
N GLY A 263 14.22 5.57 -14.69
CA GLY A 263 14.20 6.97 -14.29
C GLY A 263 12.81 7.59 -14.37
N ARG A 264 11.97 7.14 -15.32
CA ARG A 264 10.56 7.57 -15.41
C ARG A 264 9.73 7.03 -14.24
N ARG A 265 9.96 5.78 -13.83
CA ARG A 265 9.30 5.20 -12.64
C ARG A 265 9.73 5.94 -11.36
N ASN A 266 11.04 6.16 -11.20
CA ASN A 266 11.61 6.87 -10.07
C ASN A 266 11.06 8.30 -9.96
N HIS A 267 10.96 9.02 -11.08
CA HIS A 267 10.34 10.34 -11.10
C HIS A 267 8.87 10.33 -10.65
N GLN A 268 8.10 9.32 -11.07
CA GLN A 268 6.71 9.19 -10.62
C GLN A 268 6.61 8.86 -9.12
N VAL A 269 7.52 8.05 -8.59
CA VAL A 269 7.61 7.79 -7.13
C VAL A 269 7.84 9.10 -6.37
N SER A 270 8.80 9.92 -6.80
CA SER A 270 9.04 11.25 -6.21
C SER A 270 7.82 12.15 -6.29
N GLU A 271 7.10 12.17 -7.42
CA GLU A 271 5.88 12.95 -7.57
C GLU A 271 4.75 12.46 -6.65
N ILE A 272 4.61 11.15 -6.45
CA ILE A 272 3.64 10.57 -5.51
C ILE A 272 3.97 11.00 -4.08
N PHE A 273 5.24 10.95 -3.65
CA PHE A 273 5.64 11.46 -2.35
C PHE A 273 5.35 12.95 -2.19
N ARG A 274 5.65 13.75 -3.21
CA ARG A 274 5.50 15.21 -3.18
C ARG A 274 4.05 15.67 -3.16
N ARG A 275 3.16 14.98 -3.88
CA ARG A 275 1.77 15.42 -4.13
C ARG A 275 0.73 14.74 -3.26
N THR A 276 1.05 13.60 -2.65
CA THR A 276 0.09 12.95 -1.73
C THR A 276 -0.04 13.78 -0.46
N SER A 277 -1.25 14.28 -0.21
CA SER A 277 -1.57 15.07 0.97
C SER A 277 -2.92 14.67 1.56
N PHE A 278 -3.00 14.67 2.88
CA PHE A 278 -4.19 14.36 3.68
C PHE A 278 -4.54 15.58 4.55
N PRO A 279 -5.08 16.67 3.97
CA PRO A 279 -5.26 17.93 4.69
C PRO A 279 -6.26 17.80 5.84
N GLN A 280 -6.01 18.53 6.92
CA GLN A 280 -6.95 18.69 8.03
C GLN A 280 -8.25 19.35 7.52
N LEU A 281 -9.37 18.73 7.86
CA LEU A 281 -10.70 19.29 7.64
C LEU A 281 -11.21 19.87 8.96
N PRO A 282 -12.07 20.90 8.94
CA PRO A 282 -12.65 21.46 10.17
C PRO A 282 -13.34 20.43 11.07
N GLN A 283 -13.82 19.33 10.46
CA GLN A 283 -14.50 18.23 11.15
C GLN A 283 -13.56 17.33 11.95
N ASP A 284 -12.25 17.39 11.70
CA ASP A 284 -11.25 16.57 12.40
C ASP A 284 -10.97 17.07 13.83
N GLY A 285 -11.38 18.31 14.14
CA GLY A 285 -11.07 18.99 15.39
C GLY A 285 -9.56 19.05 15.64
N ASP A 286 -9.16 19.00 16.91
CA ASP A 286 -7.75 19.03 17.31
C ASP A 286 -7.06 17.65 17.24
N ASN A 287 -7.63 16.65 16.54
CA ASN A 287 -7.00 15.33 16.45
C ASN A 287 -5.82 15.38 15.45
N PRO A 288 -4.56 15.29 15.92
CA PRO A 288 -3.41 15.29 15.01
C PRO A 288 -3.45 14.03 14.14
N HIS A 289 -3.20 14.21 12.85
CA HIS A 289 -3.02 13.10 11.91
C HIS A 289 -1.96 13.45 10.87
N PRO A 290 -1.31 12.45 10.27
CA PRO A 290 -0.29 12.70 9.27
C PRO A 290 -0.83 13.42 8.03
N LEU A 291 -0.12 14.46 7.60
CA LEU A 291 -0.47 15.23 6.40
C LEU A 291 0.15 14.63 5.12
N THR A 292 1.24 13.87 5.25
CA THR A 292 2.02 13.32 4.14
C THR A 292 2.25 11.82 4.34
N ILE A 293 2.66 11.11 3.28
CA ILE A 293 2.94 9.66 3.36
C ILE A 293 3.93 9.35 4.49
N LEU A 294 5.08 10.04 4.50
CA LEU A 294 6.18 9.77 5.45
C LEU A 294 5.87 10.20 6.90
N GLY A 295 4.76 10.89 7.15
CA GLY A 295 4.32 11.22 8.50
C GLY A 295 3.59 10.10 9.22
N HIS A 296 3.33 8.95 8.57
CA HIS A 296 2.59 7.84 9.18
C HIS A 296 3.53 6.85 9.87
N ASP A 297 3.01 6.14 10.88
CA ASP A 297 3.76 5.14 11.65
C ASP A 297 4.02 3.86 10.83
N GLN A 298 3.02 3.42 10.06
CA GLN A 298 3.09 2.22 9.23
C GLN A 298 2.69 2.54 7.79
N ILE A 299 3.59 2.26 6.85
CA ILE A 299 3.39 2.63 5.45
C ILE A 299 3.56 1.38 4.58
N PHE A 300 2.58 1.14 3.71
CA PHE A 300 2.55 0.02 2.78
C PHE A 300 2.45 0.57 1.36
N TRP A 301 3.46 0.30 0.54
CA TRP A 301 3.48 0.67 -0.86
C TRP A 301 3.49 -0.59 -1.71
N PHE A 302 2.51 -0.72 -2.61
CA PHE A 302 2.31 -1.93 -3.41
C PHE A 302 1.65 -1.56 -4.73
N GLY A 303 1.77 -2.42 -5.74
CA GLY A 303 1.12 -2.09 -7.00
C GLY A 303 1.60 -2.88 -8.21
N ASP A 304 1.43 -2.25 -9.37
CA ASP A 304 2.18 -2.58 -10.56
C ASP A 304 3.28 -1.53 -10.71
N LEU A 305 4.40 -1.75 -10.01
CA LEU A 305 5.53 -0.82 -10.04
C LEU A 305 6.33 -0.89 -11.35
N ASN A 306 6.04 -1.86 -12.22
CA ASN A 306 6.59 -1.97 -13.56
C ASN A 306 8.14 -1.99 -13.66
N TYR A 307 8.87 -2.21 -12.57
CA TYR A 307 10.31 -2.45 -12.62
C TYR A 307 10.62 -3.75 -13.37
N ARG A 308 11.75 -3.76 -14.08
CA ARG A 308 12.15 -4.82 -15.01
C ARG A 308 13.43 -5.49 -14.54
N LEU A 309 13.81 -6.57 -15.22
CA LEU A 309 15.11 -7.18 -15.05
C LEU A 309 16.12 -6.52 -15.98
N TYR A 310 17.27 -6.12 -15.45
CA TYR A 310 18.44 -5.75 -16.23
C TYR A 310 19.19 -7.01 -16.69
N LEU A 311 18.49 -7.84 -17.47
CA LEU A 311 18.94 -9.15 -17.90
C LEU A 311 18.42 -9.48 -19.31
N GLU A 312 19.24 -10.15 -20.12
CA GLU A 312 18.79 -10.64 -21.42
C GLU A 312 17.67 -11.70 -21.28
N ASP A 313 16.67 -11.64 -22.15
CA ASP A 313 15.47 -12.49 -22.10
C ASP A 313 15.78 -13.99 -22.08
N ASN A 314 16.75 -14.44 -22.87
CA ASN A 314 17.14 -15.85 -22.92
C ASN A 314 17.71 -16.31 -21.57
N LEU A 315 18.58 -15.51 -20.96
CA LEU A 315 19.18 -15.83 -19.66
C LEU A 315 18.13 -15.77 -18.54
N ALA A 316 17.26 -14.76 -18.55
CA ALA A 316 16.14 -14.68 -17.62
C ALA A 316 15.25 -15.94 -17.68
N ARG A 317 14.86 -16.37 -18.89
CA ARG A 317 14.06 -17.59 -19.09
C ARG A 317 14.79 -18.86 -18.66
N GLN A 318 16.11 -18.93 -18.81
CA GLN A 318 16.91 -20.06 -18.31
C GLN A 318 16.90 -20.12 -16.78
N LEU A 319 17.10 -18.99 -16.10
CA LEU A 319 17.04 -18.93 -14.63
C LEU A 319 15.64 -19.27 -14.12
N ILE A 320 14.59 -18.79 -14.80
CA ILE A 320 13.20 -19.13 -14.49
C ILE A 320 12.94 -20.63 -14.64
N LYS A 321 13.44 -21.26 -15.71
CA LYS A 321 13.31 -22.71 -15.92
C LYS A 321 14.02 -23.52 -14.83
N LYS A 322 15.14 -23.00 -14.31
CA LYS A 322 15.87 -23.58 -13.17
C LYS A 322 15.25 -23.24 -11.81
N GLN A 323 14.24 -22.36 -11.78
CA GLN A 323 13.64 -21.81 -10.56
C GLN A 323 14.67 -21.11 -9.64
N ASP A 324 15.72 -20.54 -10.23
CA ASP A 324 16.75 -19.83 -9.48
C ASP A 324 16.33 -18.36 -9.26
N TRP A 325 15.40 -18.17 -8.32
CA TRP A 325 14.84 -16.86 -8.00
C TRP A 325 15.88 -15.93 -7.37
N ARG A 326 16.84 -16.47 -6.62
CA ARG A 326 17.89 -15.69 -5.97
C ARG A 326 18.81 -15.06 -7.01
N ALA A 327 19.30 -15.84 -7.97
CA ALA A 327 20.12 -15.31 -9.05
C ALA A 327 19.36 -14.29 -9.92
N LEU A 328 18.07 -14.53 -10.17
CA LEU A 328 17.24 -13.63 -10.97
C LEU A 328 17.01 -12.27 -10.29
N GLN A 329 16.89 -12.25 -8.96
CA GLN A 329 16.71 -11.02 -8.16
C GLN A 329 17.91 -10.08 -8.18
N GLU A 330 19.13 -10.59 -8.44
CA GLU A 330 20.33 -9.73 -8.56
C GLU A 330 20.25 -8.77 -9.76
N PHE A 331 19.35 -9.05 -10.72
CA PHE A 331 19.11 -8.21 -11.89
C PHE A 331 17.84 -7.37 -11.77
N ASP A 332 17.14 -7.42 -10.65
CA ASP A 332 15.89 -6.69 -10.45
C ASP A 332 16.14 -5.19 -10.25
N GLN A 333 15.52 -4.36 -11.10
CA GLN A 333 15.66 -2.91 -10.99
C GLN A 333 15.16 -2.38 -9.64
N LEU A 334 14.04 -2.90 -9.12
CA LEU A 334 13.48 -2.42 -7.85
C LEU A 334 14.45 -2.66 -6.69
N ARG A 335 15.17 -3.78 -6.71
CA ARG A 335 16.15 -4.11 -5.65
C ARG A 335 17.24 -3.04 -5.52
N ARG A 336 17.70 -2.49 -6.65
CA ARG A 336 18.65 -1.37 -6.64
C ARG A 336 18.04 -0.08 -6.08
N GLU A 337 16.76 0.15 -6.34
CA GLU A 337 16.05 1.33 -5.80
C GLU A 337 15.77 1.23 -4.29
N LEU A 338 15.92 0.05 -3.68
CA LEU A 338 15.89 -0.14 -2.22
C LEU A 338 17.24 0.14 -1.56
N GLU A 339 18.34 0.12 -2.32
CA GLU A 339 19.69 0.40 -1.82
C GLU A 339 19.89 1.90 -1.53
N GLU A 340 21.04 2.23 -0.93
CA GLU A 340 21.38 3.62 -0.59
C GLU A 340 21.39 4.51 -1.86
N GLY A 341 20.66 5.62 -1.80
CA GLY A 341 20.50 6.56 -2.92
C GLY A 341 19.35 6.24 -3.89
N GLY A 342 18.65 5.12 -3.71
CA GLY A 342 17.46 4.77 -4.47
C GLY A 342 16.17 5.47 -3.99
N VAL A 343 15.13 5.50 -4.84
CA VAL A 343 13.85 6.16 -4.48
C VAL A 343 13.05 5.45 -3.39
N PHE A 344 13.36 4.18 -3.12
CA PHE A 344 12.81 3.39 -2.03
C PHE A 344 13.87 3.09 -0.95
N GLN A 345 14.86 3.96 -0.79
CA GLN A 345 15.84 3.82 0.27
C GLN A 345 15.17 3.64 1.65
N SER A 346 15.65 2.66 2.42
CA SER A 346 15.14 2.27 3.74
C SER A 346 13.77 1.57 3.78
N TRP A 347 13.14 1.35 2.62
CA TRP A 347 11.96 0.49 2.55
C TRP A 347 12.37 -0.98 2.67
N LYS A 348 11.43 -1.80 3.11
CA LYS A 348 11.63 -3.24 3.29
C LYS A 348 10.69 -4.01 2.39
N GLU A 349 11.26 -5.00 1.71
CA GLU A 349 10.52 -5.94 0.89
C GLU A 349 10.71 -7.36 1.44
N GLY A 350 9.65 -8.16 1.41
CA GLY A 350 9.73 -9.57 1.82
C GLY A 350 10.54 -10.40 0.84
N ASN A 351 11.01 -11.57 1.28
CA ASN A 351 11.75 -12.49 0.42
C ASN A 351 10.87 -12.95 -0.75
N ILE A 352 11.34 -12.73 -1.98
CA ILE A 352 10.65 -13.24 -3.18
C ILE A 352 11.09 -14.67 -3.43
N GLU A 353 10.18 -15.60 -3.14
CA GLU A 353 10.35 -17.03 -3.33
C GLU A 353 9.43 -17.60 -4.44
N PHE A 354 8.86 -16.70 -5.26
CA PHE A 354 7.91 -17.02 -6.31
C PHE A 354 8.39 -16.50 -7.67
N ALA A 355 7.87 -17.12 -8.73
CA ALA A 355 8.23 -16.80 -10.12
C ALA A 355 7.77 -15.38 -10.52
N PRO A 356 8.41 -14.74 -11.52
CA PRO A 356 7.96 -13.46 -12.09
C PRO A 356 6.46 -13.42 -12.39
N THR A 357 5.79 -12.31 -12.07
CA THR A 357 4.33 -12.18 -12.18
C THR A 357 3.86 -11.69 -13.55
N TYR A 358 4.79 -11.26 -14.40
CA TYR A 358 4.53 -10.77 -15.75
C TYR A 358 5.61 -11.30 -16.72
N LYS A 359 5.37 -11.58 -18.01
CA LYS A 359 4.08 -11.58 -18.74
C LYS A 359 3.64 -13.01 -19.04
N TYR A 360 2.51 -13.45 -18.50
CA TYR A 360 1.94 -14.76 -18.84
C TYR A 360 1.26 -14.76 -20.21
N SER A 361 1.13 -15.94 -20.82
CA SER A 361 0.33 -16.14 -22.03
C SER A 361 -1.15 -16.06 -21.67
N SER A 362 -1.95 -15.38 -22.49
CA SER A 362 -3.40 -15.35 -22.34
C SER A 362 -4.06 -16.71 -22.54
N SER A 363 -3.42 -17.61 -23.29
CA SER A 363 -3.90 -18.97 -23.56
C SER A 363 -3.43 -20.00 -22.54
N ASN A 364 -2.37 -19.72 -21.77
CA ASN A 364 -1.76 -20.67 -20.85
C ASN A 364 -1.00 -19.94 -19.73
N CYS A 365 -1.56 -19.95 -18.52
CA CYS A 365 -0.97 -19.32 -17.35
C CYS A 365 0.32 -20.01 -16.84
N ASN A 366 0.68 -21.19 -17.36
CA ASN A 366 1.95 -21.87 -17.06
C ASN A 366 3.09 -21.47 -18.01
N ARG A 367 2.84 -20.54 -18.95
CA ARG A 367 3.85 -20.13 -19.95
C ARG A 367 4.00 -18.62 -19.98
N TYR A 368 5.23 -18.15 -19.96
CA TYR A 368 5.55 -16.76 -20.25
C TYR A 368 5.44 -16.47 -21.75
N SER A 369 4.85 -15.33 -22.09
CA SER A 369 4.81 -14.78 -23.44
C SER A 369 5.90 -13.72 -23.65
N GLY A 370 5.93 -13.08 -24.82
CA GLY A 370 6.83 -11.94 -25.07
C GLY A 370 8.29 -12.33 -25.33
N GLY A 371 8.55 -13.52 -25.85
CA GLY A 371 9.89 -13.86 -26.38
C GLY A 371 10.25 -13.04 -27.62
N LEU A 372 11.19 -13.54 -28.41
CA LEU A 372 11.61 -12.89 -29.66
C LEU A 372 10.39 -12.55 -30.54
N PRO A 373 10.26 -11.28 -31.00
CA PRO A 373 9.16 -10.85 -31.86
C PRO A 373 9.08 -11.72 -33.11
N SER A 374 7.91 -12.30 -33.36
CA SER A 374 7.65 -13.12 -34.56
C SER A 374 6.97 -12.32 -35.67
N ARG A 375 6.39 -11.15 -35.32
CA ARG A 375 5.65 -10.27 -36.23
C ARG A 375 6.07 -8.82 -36.05
N ALA A 376 5.98 -8.04 -37.12
CA ALA A 376 6.21 -6.60 -37.08
C ALA A 376 5.24 -5.94 -36.07
N GLY A 377 5.77 -5.14 -35.15
CA GLY A 377 5.01 -4.48 -34.08
C GLY A 377 4.93 -5.26 -32.75
N GLU A 378 5.30 -6.54 -32.73
CA GLU A 378 5.50 -7.26 -31.47
C GLU A 378 6.73 -6.73 -30.75
N LYS A 379 6.63 -6.59 -29.43
CA LYS A 379 7.74 -6.15 -28.60
C LYS A 379 8.10 -7.27 -27.63
N GLN A 380 9.38 -7.58 -27.54
CA GLN A 380 9.91 -8.50 -26.52
C GLN A 380 9.56 -7.97 -25.12
N ARG A 381 9.21 -8.89 -24.22
CA ARG A 381 8.87 -8.67 -22.82
C ARG A 381 9.55 -9.77 -22.01
N THR A 382 10.66 -9.40 -21.39
CA THR A 382 11.34 -10.27 -20.43
C THR A 382 10.44 -10.44 -19.21
N PRO A 383 10.26 -11.67 -18.68
CA PRO A 383 9.48 -11.84 -17.47
C PRO A 383 10.09 -11.08 -16.29
N ALA A 384 9.26 -10.43 -15.48
CA ALA A 384 9.68 -9.63 -14.34
C ALA A 384 8.59 -9.61 -13.24
N TRP A 385 8.96 -9.12 -12.06
CA TRP A 385 8.03 -8.94 -10.95
C TRP A 385 7.45 -7.53 -10.96
N TYR A 386 6.16 -7.44 -11.26
CA TYR A 386 5.40 -6.20 -11.15
C TYR A 386 4.64 -6.29 -9.83
N ARG A 387 5.28 -5.85 -8.75
CA ARG A 387 4.81 -6.00 -7.36
C ARG A 387 4.82 -4.65 -6.65
#